data_AF-A0A2C9KXT9-F1
#
_entry.id   AF-A0A2C9KXT9-F1
#
_cell.length_a   1.000
_cell.length_b   1.000
_cell.length_c   1.000
_cell.angle_alpha   90.00
_cell.angle_beta   90.00
_cell.angle_gamma   90.00
#
_symmetry.space_group_name_H-M   'P 1'
#
loop_
_entity.id
_entity.type
_entity.pdbx_description
1 polymer ?
#
loop_
_entity_poly.entity_id
_entity_poly.type
_entity_poly.pdbx_seq_one_letter_code
_entity_poly.pdbx_strand_id
1 'polypeptide(L)'
;MNLNFSRGQHESQLSTEGESGLREYSRQCSKHPGHVDFISVKDFTMQHLPENHRDPDLFQLIKCAAELTVRIIVGTVSPHRPEFWPNTNQPYPFYDMRGKAVTTTGSGEISVFKFINGAGFDGRGSPIDQLGNKYFRGYKTCPCKSCRKSETPSNAWWEIIIYTASHVVFDEIEARQTS
;
A
#
# COMPACT_ATOMS: atom_id res chain seq x y z
N MET A 1 5.17 21.60 -12.24
CA MET A 1 5.41 20.76 -13.44
C MET A 1 5.23 19.31 -13.01
N ASN A 2 4.01 18.78 -13.10
CA ASN A 2 3.70 17.40 -12.71
C ASN A 2 3.90 16.50 -13.92
N LEU A 3 4.93 15.67 -13.86
CA LEU A 3 5.24 14.71 -14.91
C LEU A 3 4.55 13.39 -14.54
N ASN A 4 3.34 13.18 -15.07
CA ASN A 4 2.75 11.85 -15.17
C ASN A 4 3.64 11.04 -16.12
N PHE A 5 4.69 10.44 -15.58
CA PHE A 5 5.59 9.59 -16.34
C PHE A 5 4.92 8.23 -16.53
N SER A 6 4.41 7.96 -17.73
CA SER A 6 4.11 6.59 -18.17
C SER A 6 5.43 5.82 -18.40
N ARG A 7 6.19 5.56 -17.34
CA ARG A 7 7.44 4.76 -17.37
C ARG A 7 7.10 3.27 -17.25
N GLY A 8 6.32 2.77 -18.22
CA GLY A 8 5.81 1.39 -18.27
C GLY A 8 4.29 1.30 -18.13
N GLN A 9 3.79 0.11 -17.78
CA GLN A 9 2.36 -0.18 -17.59
C GLN A 9 1.82 0.22 -16.20
N HIS A 10 2.66 0.79 -15.34
CA HIS A 10 2.30 1.10 -13.96
C HIS A 10 2.10 2.61 -13.78
N GLU A 11 1.03 2.98 -13.07
CA GLU A 11 0.82 4.36 -12.66
C GLU A 11 1.81 4.71 -11.56
N SER A 12 2.47 5.85 -11.67
CA SER A 12 3.43 6.34 -10.68
C SER A 12 3.21 7.82 -10.48
N GLN A 13 3.07 8.24 -9.23
CA GLN A 13 2.74 9.62 -8.89
C GLN A 13 3.86 10.28 -8.09
N LEU A 14 4.35 11.39 -8.63
CA LEU A 14 5.19 12.34 -7.91
C LEU A 14 4.29 13.28 -7.11
N SER A 15 4.57 13.46 -5.82
CA SER A 15 3.85 14.43 -4.99
C SER A 15 4.69 15.69 -4.84
N THR A 16 4.29 16.77 -5.53
CA THR A 16 4.98 18.06 -5.44
C THR A 16 4.45 18.95 -4.31
N GLU A 17 3.26 18.67 -3.77
CA GLU A 17 2.54 19.55 -2.82
C GLU A 17 1.79 18.80 -1.68
N GLY A 18 2.07 17.51 -1.46
CA GLY A 18 1.40 16.74 -0.41
C GLY A 18 -0.10 16.49 -0.68
N GLU A 19 -0.92 16.40 0.37
CA GLU A 19 -2.36 16.05 0.28
C GLU A 19 -3.22 17.11 -0.42
N SER A 20 -2.78 18.36 -0.41
CA SER A 20 -3.46 19.52 -1.01
C SER A 20 -3.62 19.41 -2.53
N GLY A 21 -2.77 18.62 -3.18
CA GLY A 21 -2.70 18.53 -4.63
C GLY A 21 -3.79 17.69 -5.29
N LEU A 22 -4.57 16.88 -4.56
CA LEU A 22 -5.54 15.94 -5.18
C LEU A 22 -6.52 16.62 -6.15
N ARG A 23 -7.07 17.78 -5.78
CA ARG A 23 -7.96 18.57 -6.64
C ARG A 23 -7.26 19.14 -7.87
N GLU A 24 -5.98 19.47 -7.73
CA GLU A 24 -5.17 20.00 -8.82
C GLU A 24 -4.73 18.89 -9.79
N TYR A 25 -4.38 17.71 -9.28
CA TYR A 25 -4.08 16.53 -10.08
C TYR A 25 -5.31 16.08 -10.91
N SER A 26 -6.52 16.10 -10.34
CA SER A 26 -7.74 15.77 -11.10
C SER A 26 -8.01 16.75 -12.26
N ARG A 27 -7.68 18.04 -12.08
CA ARG A 27 -7.82 19.05 -13.15
C ARG A 27 -6.77 18.88 -14.26
N GLN A 28 -5.59 18.38 -13.92
CA GLN A 28 -4.46 18.22 -14.84
C GLN A 28 -4.38 16.82 -15.48
N CYS A 29 -5.28 15.88 -15.12
CA CYS A 29 -5.30 14.53 -15.67
C CYS A 29 -5.81 14.50 -17.11
N SER A 30 -4.99 13.98 -18.02
CA SER A 30 -5.35 13.83 -19.44
C SER A 30 -6.08 12.52 -19.77
N LYS A 31 -5.97 11.49 -18.92
CA LYS A 31 -6.62 10.18 -19.14
C LYS A 31 -8.14 10.26 -18.98
N HIS A 32 -8.61 11.00 -17.98
CA HIS A 32 -10.03 11.20 -17.71
C HIS A 32 -10.27 12.66 -17.28
N PRO A 33 -10.30 13.61 -18.23
CA PRO A 33 -10.32 15.03 -17.92
C PRO A 33 -11.46 15.41 -16.96
N GLY A 34 -11.10 16.08 -15.88
CA GLY A 34 -12.05 16.53 -14.86
C GLY A 34 -12.63 15.43 -13.98
N HIS A 35 -12.37 14.14 -14.27
CA HIS A 35 -12.85 12.99 -13.50
C HIS A 35 -14.35 13.07 -13.16
N VAL A 36 -15.16 13.50 -14.14
CA VAL A 36 -16.59 13.80 -13.91
C VAL A 36 -17.41 12.60 -13.42
N ASP A 37 -17.01 11.40 -13.80
CA ASP A 37 -17.66 10.14 -13.40
C ASP A 37 -16.95 9.45 -12.23
N PHE A 38 -15.99 10.12 -11.58
CA PHE A 38 -15.32 9.56 -10.42
C PHE A 38 -16.27 9.46 -9.23
N ILE A 39 -16.45 8.25 -8.73
CA ILE A 39 -17.28 7.95 -7.57
C ILE A 39 -16.34 7.65 -6.40
N SER A 40 -16.43 8.46 -5.35
CA SER A 40 -15.64 8.21 -4.14
C SER A 40 -16.12 6.92 -3.46
N VAL A 41 -15.24 6.23 -2.72
CA VAL A 41 -15.62 5.04 -1.94
C VAL A 41 -16.77 5.35 -0.98
N LYS A 42 -16.86 6.58 -0.46
CA LYS A 42 -17.94 7.02 0.42
C LYS A 42 -19.28 7.09 -0.30
N ASP A 43 -19.28 7.58 -1.54
CA ASP A 43 -20.48 7.77 -2.36
C ASP A 43 -20.81 6.53 -3.20
N PHE A 44 -19.92 5.53 -3.23
CA PHE A 44 -20.11 4.29 -3.96
C PHE A 44 -21.25 3.46 -3.36
N THR A 45 -22.20 3.09 -4.22
CA THR A 45 -23.39 2.30 -3.89
C THR A 45 -23.53 1.14 -4.86
N MET A 46 -24.34 0.14 -4.51
CA MET A 46 -24.58 -1.04 -5.35
C MET A 46 -25.13 -0.67 -6.74
N GLN A 47 -25.87 0.44 -6.86
CA GLN A 47 -26.44 0.90 -8.13
C GLN A 47 -25.38 1.32 -9.15
N HIS A 48 -24.18 1.70 -8.68
CA HIS A 48 -23.03 2.01 -9.53
C HIS A 48 -22.37 0.77 -10.14
N LEU A 49 -22.70 -0.44 -9.66
CA LEU A 49 -22.26 -1.68 -10.30
C LEU A 49 -23.11 -1.97 -11.55
N PRO A 50 -22.52 -2.59 -12.60
CA PRO A 50 -23.28 -3.14 -13.71
C PRO A 50 -24.40 -4.04 -13.21
N GLU A 51 -25.55 -4.05 -13.88
CA GLU A 51 -26.77 -4.70 -13.39
C GLU A 51 -26.57 -6.17 -13.00
N ASN A 52 -25.83 -6.93 -13.83
CA ASN A 52 -25.48 -8.33 -13.59
C ASN A 52 -24.42 -8.55 -12.49
N HIS A 53 -23.85 -7.49 -11.93
CA HIS A 53 -22.87 -7.52 -10.84
C HIS A 53 -23.41 -6.86 -9.56
N ARG A 54 -24.71 -6.54 -9.48
CA ARG A 54 -25.37 -5.99 -8.28
C ARG A 54 -25.62 -7.07 -7.24
N ASP A 55 -24.55 -7.75 -6.87
CA ASP A 55 -24.53 -8.79 -5.86
C ASP A 55 -24.11 -8.22 -4.49
N PRO A 56 -24.83 -8.52 -3.40
CA PRO A 56 -24.49 -8.00 -2.07
C PRO A 56 -23.10 -8.39 -1.57
N ASP A 57 -22.65 -9.61 -1.85
CA ASP A 57 -21.35 -10.09 -1.38
C ASP A 57 -20.21 -9.44 -2.18
N LEU A 58 -20.38 -9.27 -3.49
CA LEU A 58 -19.43 -8.52 -4.32
C LEU A 58 -19.35 -7.05 -3.89
N PHE A 59 -20.49 -6.39 -3.66
CA PHE A 59 -20.50 -5.00 -3.18
C PHE A 59 -19.78 -4.87 -1.84
N GLN A 60 -20.06 -5.77 -0.90
CA GLN A 60 -19.41 -5.78 0.40
C GLN A 60 -17.91 -6.07 0.28
N LEU A 61 -17.51 -7.00 -0.59
CA LEU A 61 -16.11 -7.30 -0.88
C LEU A 61 -15.37 -6.06 -1.38
N ILE A 62 -15.96 -5.31 -2.32
CA ILE A 62 -15.37 -4.06 -2.85
C ILE A 62 -15.20 -3.03 -1.72
N LYS A 63 -16.22 -2.87 -0.87
CA LYS A 63 -16.17 -1.94 0.27
C LYS A 63 -15.07 -2.34 1.27
N CYS A 64 -14.99 -3.62 1.62
CA CYS A 64 -13.95 -4.14 2.50
C CYS A 64 -12.54 -3.96 1.89
N ALA A 65 -12.36 -4.26 0.61
CA ALA A 65 -11.08 -4.09 -0.08
C ALA A 65 -10.65 -2.61 -0.10
N ALA A 66 -11.59 -1.70 -0.33
CA ALA A 66 -11.33 -0.26 -0.28
C ALA A 66 -10.91 0.21 1.13
N GLU A 67 -11.52 -0.34 2.19
CA GLU A 67 -11.15 -0.01 3.58
C GLU A 67 -9.79 -0.58 4.00
N LEU A 68 -9.36 -1.70 3.41
CA LEU A 68 -8.04 -2.28 3.61
C LEU A 68 -6.95 -1.64 2.74
N THR A 69 -7.34 -0.76 1.81
CA THR A 69 -6.41 -0.04 0.95
C THR A 69 -5.86 1.20 1.67
N VAL A 70 -4.54 1.33 1.69
CA VAL A 70 -3.84 2.49 2.27
C VAL A 70 -3.14 3.29 1.19
N ARG A 71 -3.03 4.59 1.44
CA ARG A 71 -2.12 5.45 0.69
C ARG A 71 -0.73 5.37 1.33
N ILE A 72 0.27 5.12 0.50
CA ILE A 72 1.68 5.08 0.88
C ILE A 72 2.33 6.37 0.42
N ILE A 73 3.11 7.00 1.30
CA ILE A 73 3.91 8.18 0.97
C ILE A 73 5.37 7.84 1.23
N VAL A 74 6.22 7.97 0.21
CA VAL A 74 7.66 7.69 0.29
C VAL A 74 8.42 9.00 0.17
N GLY A 75 9.27 9.31 1.16
CA GLY A 75 9.97 10.60 1.24
C GLY A 75 11.24 10.73 0.39
N THR A 76 11.75 9.63 -0.17
CA THR A 76 13.01 9.63 -0.92
C THR A 76 12.98 8.60 -2.04
N VAL A 77 13.82 8.80 -3.07
CA VAL A 77 14.05 7.80 -4.12
C VAL A 77 15.39 7.11 -3.87
N SER A 78 15.38 5.79 -3.71
CA SER A 78 16.58 5.01 -3.41
C SER A 78 17.66 5.21 -4.48
N PRO A 79 18.94 5.34 -4.10
CA PRO A 79 20.04 5.36 -5.07
C PRO A 79 20.18 4.04 -5.86
N HIS A 80 19.55 2.96 -5.38
CA HIS A 80 19.66 1.61 -5.94
C HIS A 80 18.58 1.27 -6.97
N ARG A 81 17.62 2.16 -7.27
CA ARG A 81 16.61 1.88 -8.31
C ARG A 81 17.31 1.51 -9.63
N PRO A 82 16.89 0.44 -10.32
CA PRO A 82 17.51 0.02 -11.58
C PRO A 82 17.14 0.99 -12.70
N GLU A 83 17.92 1.00 -13.79
CA GLU A 83 17.61 1.80 -14.97
C GLU A 83 16.37 1.31 -15.72
N PHE A 84 16.24 -0.01 -15.82
CA PHE A 84 15.16 -0.67 -16.52
C PHE A 84 14.47 -1.69 -15.61
N TRP A 85 13.23 -2.04 -15.96
CA TRP A 85 12.56 -3.19 -15.39
C TRP A 85 13.34 -4.48 -15.69
N PRO A 86 13.37 -5.48 -14.78
CA PRO A 86 14.10 -6.72 -14.98
C PRO A 86 13.77 -7.38 -16.32
N ASN A 87 14.80 -7.73 -17.10
CA ASN A 87 14.67 -8.38 -18.40
C ASN A 87 13.93 -7.56 -19.48
N THR A 88 13.88 -6.24 -19.36
CA THR A 88 13.28 -5.36 -20.37
C THR A 88 14.17 -4.14 -20.63
N ASN A 89 13.86 -3.39 -21.70
CA ASN A 89 14.39 -2.04 -21.92
C ASN A 89 13.40 -0.94 -21.48
N GLN A 90 12.37 -1.29 -20.71
CA GLN A 90 11.41 -0.31 -20.20
C GLN A 90 12.01 0.43 -19.00
N PRO A 91 12.07 1.78 -19.01
CA PRO A 91 12.65 2.54 -17.91
C PRO A 91 11.95 2.29 -16.58
N TYR A 92 12.72 2.15 -15.51
CA TYR A 92 12.15 2.02 -14.17
C TYR A 92 11.64 3.38 -13.65
N PRO A 93 10.50 3.42 -12.94
CA PRO A 93 9.98 4.65 -12.37
C PRO A 93 11.00 5.34 -11.46
N PHE A 94 11.16 6.65 -11.68
CA PHE A 94 12.03 7.55 -10.90
C PHE A 94 13.53 7.25 -10.91
N TYR A 95 14.03 6.45 -11.86
CA TYR A 95 15.46 6.22 -12.04
C TYR A 95 16.27 7.54 -12.08
N ASP A 96 15.85 8.55 -12.85
CA ASP A 96 16.60 9.82 -12.96
C ASP A 96 16.56 10.70 -11.68
N MET A 97 15.83 10.24 -10.67
CA MET A 97 15.67 10.90 -9.38
C MET A 97 16.35 10.15 -8.23
N ARG A 98 17.10 9.09 -8.52
CA ARG A 98 17.88 8.33 -7.53
C ARG A 98 18.67 9.23 -6.57
N GLY A 99 18.57 8.93 -5.28
CA GLY A 99 19.25 9.66 -4.21
C GLY A 99 18.63 11.02 -3.86
N LYS A 100 17.58 11.46 -4.58
CA LYS A 100 16.91 12.73 -4.29
C LYS A 100 15.82 12.53 -3.25
N ALA A 101 15.72 13.49 -2.33
CA ALA A 101 14.60 13.63 -1.40
C ALA A 101 13.39 14.19 -2.17
N VAL A 102 12.62 13.29 -2.79
CA VAL A 102 11.40 13.62 -3.53
C VAL A 102 10.29 12.73 -3.02
N THR A 103 9.14 13.35 -2.75
CA THR A 103 7.97 12.63 -2.26
C THR A 103 7.23 11.95 -3.41
N THR A 104 7.03 10.64 -3.30
CA THR A 104 6.20 9.85 -4.22
C THR A 104 5.04 9.22 -3.44
N THR A 105 3.98 8.83 -4.15
CA THR A 105 2.83 8.17 -3.53
C THR A 105 2.36 6.98 -4.36
N GLY A 106 1.77 6.01 -3.67
CA GLY A 106 1.14 4.83 -4.25
C GLY A 106 0.10 4.24 -3.31
N SER A 107 -0.41 3.07 -3.66
CA SER A 107 -1.36 2.33 -2.82
C SER A 107 -0.72 1.08 -2.23
N GLY A 108 -1.25 0.63 -1.10
CA GLY A 108 -0.93 -0.67 -0.53
C GLY A 108 -2.15 -1.34 0.08
N GLU A 109 -1.99 -2.60 0.45
CA GLU A 109 -3.01 -3.43 1.07
C GLU A 109 -2.56 -3.84 2.47
N ILE A 110 -3.45 -3.68 3.46
CA ILE A 110 -3.20 -4.08 4.84
C ILE A 110 -3.50 -5.58 5.03
N SER A 111 -2.57 -6.27 5.69
CA SER A 111 -2.82 -7.54 6.37
C SER A 111 -2.55 -7.41 7.87
N VAL A 112 -3.46 -7.95 8.69
CA VAL A 112 -3.37 -7.89 10.15
C VAL A 112 -3.27 -9.30 10.72
N PHE A 113 -2.29 -9.51 11.59
CA PHE A 113 -2.08 -10.75 12.33
C PHE A 113 -2.12 -10.49 13.83
N LYS A 114 -2.91 -11.26 14.56
CA LYS A 114 -2.90 -11.26 16.02
C LYS A 114 -2.00 -12.38 16.51
N PHE A 115 -1.08 -12.08 17.42
CA PHE A 115 -0.22 -13.06 18.06
C PHE A 115 -0.54 -13.19 19.54
N ILE A 116 -0.61 -14.42 20.03
CA ILE A 116 -0.78 -14.76 21.46
C ILE A 116 0.26 -15.83 21.82
N ASN A 117 1.17 -15.51 22.73
CA ASN A 117 2.27 -16.41 23.14
C ASN A 117 3.09 -16.95 21.94
N GLY A 118 3.24 -16.15 20.88
CA GLY A 118 3.97 -16.51 19.66
C GLY A 118 3.14 -17.24 18.59
N ALA A 119 1.93 -17.69 18.90
CA ALA A 119 0.99 -18.25 17.92
C ALA A 119 0.19 -17.13 17.24
N GLY A 120 0.28 -17.06 15.91
CA GLY A 120 -0.36 -16.04 15.08
C GLY A 120 -1.69 -16.50 14.49
N PHE A 121 -2.56 -15.53 14.23
CA PHE A 121 -3.87 -15.71 13.62
C PHE A 121 -4.10 -14.60 12.60
N ASP A 122 -4.58 -14.94 11.41
CA ASP A 122 -4.94 -13.95 10.39
C ASP A 122 -6.27 -13.22 10.74
N GLY A 123 -6.71 -12.32 9.86
CA GLY A 123 -7.97 -11.58 10.02
C GLY A 123 -9.23 -12.45 10.09
N ARG A 124 -9.15 -13.74 9.72
CA ARG A 124 -10.23 -14.73 9.82
C ARG A 124 -10.13 -15.56 11.10
N GLY A 125 -9.08 -15.37 11.90
CA GLY A 125 -8.76 -16.19 13.05
C GLY A 125 -8.09 -17.53 12.68
N SER A 126 -7.61 -17.68 11.45
CA SER A 126 -6.89 -18.89 11.02
C SER A 126 -5.46 -18.88 11.53
N PRO A 127 -4.97 -19.96 12.17
CA PRO A 127 -3.59 -20.07 12.61
C PRO A 127 -2.63 -20.51 11.48
N ILE A 128 -3.16 -20.78 10.28
CA ILE A 128 -2.41 -21.26 9.12
C ILE A 128 -2.71 -20.43 7.87
N ASP A 129 -1.72 -20.36 6.98
CA ASP A 129 -1.87 -19.79 5.63
C ASP A 129 -2.55 -20.76 4.66
N GLN A 130 -2.75 -20.32 3.41
CA GLN A 130 -3.40 -21.12 2.36
C GLN A 130 -2.61 -22.38 1.97
N LEU A 131 -1.32 -22.45 2.33
CA LEU A 131 -0.43 -23.58 2.07
C LEU A 131 -0.30 -24.50 3.29
N GLY A 132 -0.99 -24.19 4.40
CA GLY A 132 -0.94 -24.95 5.65
C GLY A 132 0.22 -24.58 6.58
N ASN A 133 0.98 -23.53 6.28
CA ASN A 133 2.06 -23.07 7.16
C ASN A 133 1.48 -22.31 8.34
N LYS A 134 2.00 -22.57 9.54
CA LYS A 134 1.56 -21.89 10.76
C LYS A 134 2.12 -20.48 10.83
N TYR A 135 1.28 -19.52 11.21
CA TYR A 135 1.75 -18.21 11.63
C TYR A 135 2.41 -18.34 13.00
N PHE A 136 3.73 -18.37 13.02
CA PHE A 136 4.49 -18.48 14.26
C PHE A 136 5.62 -17.45 14.28
N ARG A 137 5.87 -16.89 15.46
CA ARG A 137 7.05 -16.05 15.72
C ARG A 137 7.85 -16.70 16.85
N GLY A 138 9.18 -16.71 16.72
CA GLY A 138 10.05 -17.30 17.73
C GLY A 138 9.98 -16.61 19.10
N TYR A 139 9.50 -15.37 19.14
CA TYR A 139 9.28 -14.61 20.36
C TYR A 139 7.82 -14.69 20.84
N LYS A 140 7.63 -14.91 22.14
CA LYS A 140 6.30 -15.08 22.76
C LYS A 140 5.63 -13.78 23.16
N THR A 141 6.40 -12.69 23.22
CA THR A 141 5.97 -11.38 23.71
C THR A 141 6.16 -10.30 22.65
N CYS A 142 5.44 -9.19 22.79
CA CYS A 142 5.44 -8.10 21.83
C CYS A 142 6.85 -7.55 21.56
N PRO A 143 7.28 -7.42 20.29
CA PRO A 143 8.62 -6.98 19.94
C PRO A 143 8.78 -5.45 19.98
N CYS A 144 7.75 -4.69 20.37
CA CYS A 144 7.86 -3.24 20.42
C CYS A 144 8.90 -2.77 21.46
N LYS A 145 9.43 -1.55 21.27
CA LYS A 145 10.48 -1.01 22.16
C LYS A 145 10.04 -0.94 23.62
N SER A 146 8.76 -0.63 23.87
CA SER A 146 8.21 -0.52 25.22
C SER A 146 8.08 -1.88 25.91
N CYS A 147 7.54 -2.89 25.23
CA CYS A 147 7.43 -4.24 25.81
C CYS A 147 8.79 -4.88 26.05
N ARG A 148 9.78 -4.65 25.18
CA ARG A 148 11.15 -5.16 25.39
C ARG A 148 11.83 -4.66 26.66
N LYS A 149 11.42 -3.51 27.19
CA LYS A 149 11.95 -2.91 28.43
C LYS A 149 11.06 -3.16 29.65
N SER A 150 9.89 -3.76 29.45
CA SER A 150 8.91 -4.01 30.51
C SER A 150 9.25 -5.31 31.23
N GLU A 151 9.11 -5.33 32.56
CA GLU A 151 9.09 -6.57 33.36
C GLU A 151 7.82 -7.40 33.10
N THR A 152 6.77 -6.76 32.59
CA THR A 152 5.48 -7.36 32.22
C THR A 152 5.21 -7.14 30.72
N PRO A 153 5.99 -7.77 29.83
CA PRO A 153 5.80 -7.61 28.39
C PRO A 153 4.47 -8.24 27.95
N SER A 154 3.74 -7.59 27.04
CA SER A 154 2.49 -8.16 26.54
C SER A 154 2.75 -9.44 25.76
N ASN A 155 2.02 -10.51 26.07
CA ASN A 155 2.02 -11.75 25.29
C ASN A 155 1.00 -11.76 24.16
N ALA A 156 0.11 -10.76 24.11
CA ALA A 156 -0.84 -10.51 23.04
C ALA A 156 -0.45 -9.23 22.29
N TRP A 157 -0.26 -9.32 20.97
CA TRP A 157 0.12 -8.18 20.14
C TRP A 157 -0.33 -8.38 18.69
N TRP A 158 -0.26 -7.32 17.90
CA TRP A 158 -0.68 -7.31 16.50
C TRP A 158 0.49 -6.94 15.60
N GLU A 159 0.59 -7.63 14.47
CA GLU A 159 1.48 -7.29 13.38
C GLU A 159 0.63 -6.76 12.23
N ILE A 160 1.00 -5.61 11.70
CA ILE A 160 0.36 -5.00 10.53
C ILE A 160 1.40 -5.02 9.42
N ILE A 161 1.08 -5.70 8.32
CA ILE A 161 1.90 -5.78 7.13
C ILE A 161 1.20 -4.99 6.03
N ILE A 162 1.93 -4.11 5.35
CA ILE A 162 1.43 -3.39 4.19
C ILE A 162 2.14 -3.96 2.96
N TYR A 163 1.36 -4.55 2.06
CA TYR A 163 1.85 -5.01 0.77
C TYR A 163 1.72 -3.89 -0.26
N THR A 164 2.75 -3.68 -1.07
CA THR A 164 2.72 -2.71 -2.16
C THR A 164 3.60 -3.18 -3.31
N ALA A 165 3.49 -2.51 -4.45
CA ALA A 165 4.31 -2.80 -5.62
C ALA A 165 5.73 -2.25 -5.45
N SER A 166 6.72 -2.96 -5.98
CA SER A 166 8.13 -2.55 -5.87
C SER A 166 8.45 -1.19 -6.50
N HIS A 167 7.67 -0.71 -7.47
CA HIS A 167 7.88 0.63 -8.01
C HIS A 167 7.42 1.75 -7.06
N VAL A 168 6.54 1.45 -6.11
CA VAL A 168 6.13 2.37 -5.04
C VAL A 168 7.22 2.42 -3.98
N VAL A 169 7.55 1.28 -3.37
CA VAL A 169 8.64 1.11 -2.41
C VAL A 169 9.62 0.07 -2.95
N PHE A 170 10.81 0.51 -3.36
CA PHE A 170 11.80 -0.34 -4.01
C PHE A 170 12.61 -1.17 -3.03
N ASP A 171 13.11 -0.56 -1.97
CA ASP A 171 14.01 -1.20 -1.00
C ASP A 171 13.83 -0.66 0.43
N GLU A 172 14.67 -1.15 1.33
CA GLU A 172 14.70 -0.77 2.75
C GLU A 172 14.99 0.72 2.98
N ILE A 173 15.66 1.41 2.06
CA ILE A 173 15.95 2.85 2.20
C ILE A 173 14.64 3.62 2.05
N GLU A 174 13.86 3.28 1.03
CA GLU A 174 12.53 3.87 0.81
C GLU A 174 11.55 3.47 1.89
N ALA A 175 11.53 2.19 2.30
CA ALA A 175 10.63 1.70 3.34
C ALA A 175 10.80 2.44 4.68
N ARG A 176 12.04 2.76 5.06
CA ARG A 176 12.34 3.54 6.29
C ARG A 176 11.93 5.00 6.22
N GLN A 177 11.65 5.52 5.03
CA GLN A 177 11.19 6.89 4.79
C GLN A 177 9.72 6.90 4.32
N THR A 178 9.00 5.82 4.60
CA THR A 178 7.60 5.64 4.25
C THR A 178 6.68 5.92 5.43
N SER A 179 5.56 6.59 5.16
CA SER A 179 4.45 6.81 6.11
C SER A 179 3.11 6.40 5.52
#